data_AF-A0A0N1JZ65-F1
#
_entry.id   AF-A0A0N1JZ65-F1
#
_cell.length_a   1.000
_cell.length_b   1.000
_cell.length_c   1.000
_cell.angle_alpha   90.00
_cell.angle_beta   90.00
_cell.angle_gamma   90.00
#
_symmetry.space_group_name_H-M   'P 1'
#
loop_
_entity.id
_entity.type
_entity.pdbx_description
1 polymer ?
#
loop_
_entity_poly.entity_id
_entity_poly.type
_entity_poly.pdbx_seq_one_letter_code
_entity_poly.pdbx_strand_id
1 'polypeptide(L)'
;MTSQHPSSRTFRGNLVLILLGALVAALVVGGVLWARSNTTWIKEKAGGSAWYLTYEGKSVRGEPRATVVRYRHNPDRYKPEKRDERLGSTRLPWSTKVVVNTGAEARVEVTPAGDGIASCRILLDGVRLVAQGRSPGPGKPAVCHVITSRTPEKWPR
;
A
#
# COMPACT_ATOMS: atom_id res chain seq x y z
N MET A 1 80.00 10.68 13.39
CA MET A 1 78.70 10.06 13.70
C MET A 1 77.61 11.07 13.40
N THR A 2 76.94 10.95 12.25
CA THR A 2 75.88 11.87 11.81
C THR A 2 74.54 11.46 12.43
N SER A 3 73.98 12.32 13.27
CA SER A 3 72.65 12.19 13.85
C SER A 3 71.59 12.47 12.77
N GLN A 4 70.83 11.46 12.36
CA GLN A 4 69.63 11.64 11.54
C GLN A 4 68.46 12.03 12.45
N HIS A 5 68.00 13.28 12.35
CA HIS A 5 66.72 13.68 12.92
C HIS A 5 65.57 13.17 12.03
N PRO A 6 64.64 12.35 12.54
CA PRO A 6 63.48 11.94 11.77
C PRO A 6 62.56 13.14 11.55
N SER A 7 62.20 13.37 10.29
CA SER A 7 61.38 14.51 9.85
C SER A 7 59.97 14.47 10.46
N SER A 8 59.63 15.47 11.26
CA SER A 8 58.31 15.69 11.88
C SER A 8 57.13 15.81 10.89
N ARG A 9 57.40 15.91 9.59
CA ARG A 9 56.39 15.98 8.51
C ARG A 9 55.68 14.65 8.26
N THR A 10 56.37 13.52 8.34
CA THR A 10 55.80 12.19 8.04
C THR A 10 54.82 11.71 9.11
N PHE A 11 55.08 12.09 10.37
CA PHE A 11 54.24 11.70 11.52
C PHE A 11 52.88 12.41 11.51
N ARG A 12 52.86 13.70 11.13
CA ARG A 12 51.62 14.50 11.01
C ARG A 12 50.72 14.01 9.88
N GLY A 13 51.29 13.60 8.74
CA GLY A 13 50.54 13.06 7.61
C GLY A 13 49.84 11.73 7.94
N ASN A 14 50.55 10.81 8.60
CA ASN A 14 49.97 9.54 9.04
C ASN A 14 48.85 9.75 10.07
N LEU A 15 49.02 10.68 11.01
CA LEU A 15 48.01 10.95 12.02
C LEU A 15 46.71 11.53 11.40
N VAL A 16 46.85 12.40 10.40
CA VAL A 16 45.71 12.94 9.64
C VAL A 16 44.98 11.86 8.85
N LEU A 17 45.70 10.94 8.20
CA LEU A 17 45.11 9.83 7.45
C LEU A 17 44.37 8.84 8.37
N ILE A 18 44.91 8.53 9.53
CA ILE A 18 44.27 7.66 10.53
C ILE A 18 42.97 8.30 11.05
N LEU A 19 43.00 9.60 11.35
CA LEU A 19 41.81 10.33 11.81
C LEU A 19 40.72 10.40 10.74
N LEU A 20 41.10 10.62 9.48
CA LEU A 20 40.18 10.58 8.34
C LEU A 20 39.59 9.18 8.15
N GLY A 21 40.40 8.13 8.23
CA GLY A 21 39.94 6.75 8.14
C GLY A 21 38.97 6.38 9.25
N ALA A 22 39.26 6.78 10.49
CA ALA A 22 38.39 6.55 11.64
C ALA A 22 37.06 7.31 11.52
N LEU A 23 37.09 8.56 11.03
CA LEU A 23 35.88 9.36 10.78
C LEU A 23 34.98 8.70 9.73
N VAL A 24 35.56 8.25 8.61
CA VAL A 24 34.82 7.55 7.56
C VAL A 24 34.22 6.25 8.09
N ALA A 25 34.99 5.46 8.84
CA ALA A 25 34.50 4.23 9.46
C ALA A 25 33.33 4.50 10.42
N ALA A 26 33.43 5.54 11.26
CA ALA A 26 32.37 5.92 12.18
C ALA A 26 31.09 6.37 11.44
N LEU A 27 31.21 7.12 10.35
CA LEU A 27 30.08 7.53 9.52
C LEU A 27 29.41 6.33 8.82
N VAL A 28 30.19 5.38 8.31
CA VAL A 28 29.65 4.17 7.67
C VAL A 28 28.93 3.29 8.69
N VAL A 29 29.56 3.00 9.83
CA VAL A 29 28.97 2.15 10.87
C VAL A 29 27.74 2.83 11.49
N GLY A 30 27.84 4.13 11.80
CA GLY A 30 26.72 4.92 12.31
C GLY A 30 25.56 4.98 11.33
N GLY A 31 25.84 5.19 10.03
CA GLY A 31 24.84 5.19 8.97
C GLY A 31 24.12 3.85 8.81
N VAL A 32 24.85 2.73 8.89
CA VAL A 32 24.27 1.37 8.81
C VAL A 32 23.40 1.06 10.02
N LEU A 33 23.86 1.40 11.23
CA LEU A 33 23.08 1.20 12.46
C LEU A 33 21.82 2.06 12.48
N TRP A 34 21.92 3.33 12.07
CA TRP A 34 20.78 4.24 11.94
C TRP A 34 19.78 3.75 10.88
N ALA A 35 20.26 3.28 9.73
CA ALA A 35 19.40 2.71 8.69
C ALA A 35 18.65 1.47 9.18
N ARG A 36 19.30 0.61 9.97
CA ARG A 36 18.65 -0.58 10.56
C ARG A 36 17.57 -0.17 11.56
N SER A 37 17.85 0.76 12.47
CA SER A 37 16.88 1.20 13.49
C SER A 37 15.69 1.95 12.87
N ASN A 38 15.89 2.68 11.77
CA ASN A 38 14.86 3.45 11.09
C ASN A 38 14.27 2.76 9.84
N THR A 39 14.42 1.45 9.70
CA THR A 39 13.85 0.72 8.55
C THR A 39 12.32 0.86 8.45
N THR A 40 11.60 0.99 9.56
CA THR A 40 10.15 1.25 9.58
C THR A 40 9.84 2.65 9.04
N TRP A 41 10.55 3.68 9.49
CA TRP A 41 10.42 5.06 9.00
C TRP A 41 10.79 5.21 7.51
N ILE A 42 11.79 4.46 7.03
CA ILE A 42 12.16 4.42 5.60
C ILE A 42 11.10 3.67 4.78
N LYS A 43 10.52 2.59 5.32
CA LYS A 43 9.40 1.86 4.69
C LYS A 43 8.12 2.69 4.67
N GLU A 44 7.89 3.51 5.69
CA GLU A 44 6.80 4.50 5.78
C GLU A 44 7.00 5.66 4.80
N LYS A 45 8.24 6.16 4.62
CA LYS A 45 8.56 7.11 3.54
C LYS A 45 8.51 6.50 2.14
N ALA A 46 8.79 5.19 2.02
CA ALA A 46 8.47 4.41 0.82
C ALA A 46 6.94 4.15 0.68
N GLY A 47 6.14 4.52 1.69
CA GLY A 47 4.68 4.50 1.75
C GLY A 47 4.00 5.53 0.86
N GLY A 48 4.49 5.69 -0.36
CA GLY A 48 3.85 6.48 -1.42
C GLY A 48 3.12 5.63 -2.46
N SER A 49 3.17 4.30 -2.39
CA SER A 49 2.52 3.42 -3.35
C SER A 49 1.13 3.01 -2.85
N ALA A 50 0.13 3.78 -3.26
CA ALA A 50 -1.28 3.43 -3.11
C ALA A 50 -1.96 3.56 -4.46
N TRP A 51 -3.09 2.89 -4.61
CA TRP A 51 -3.84 2.83 -5.85
C TRP A 51 -5.20 3.46 -5.69
N TYR A 52 -5.63 4.20 -6.70
CA TYR A 52 -6.99 4.68 -6.81
C TYR A 52 -7.85 3.60 -7.45
N LEU A 53 -8.77 3.06 -6.68
CA LEU A 53 -9.71 2.05 -7.13
C LEU A 53 -11.12 2.63 -7.15
N THR A 54 -11.89 2.22 -8.14
CA THR A 54 -13.34 2.46 -8.17
C THR A 54 -14.04 1.16 -7.83
N TYR A 55 -14.81 1.17 -6.76
CA TYR A 55 -15.69 0.06 -6.40
C TYR A 55 -17.06 0.32 -7.00
N GLU A 56 -17.64 -0.72 -7.60
CA GLU A 56 -18.99 -0.68 -8.16
C GLU A 56 -19.84 -1.82 -7.62
N GLY A 57 -21.12 -1.54 -7.38
CA GLY A 57 -22.15 -2.52 -7.07
C GLY A 57 -23.34 -2.37 -8.01
N LYS A 58 -23.89 -3.46 -8.52
CA LYS A 58 -25.06 -3.48 -9.42
C LYS A 58 -26.03 -4.59 -9.03
N SER A 59 -27.32 -4.31 -9.11
CA SER A 59 -28.34 -5.35 -9.04
C SER A 59 -28.41 -6.05 -10.39
N VAL A 60 -28.38 -7.38 -10.38
CA VAL A 60 -28.54 -8.23 -11.56
C VAL A 60 -29.96 -8.79 -11.64
N ARG A 61 -30.58 -9.03 -10.48
CA ARG A 61 -31.97 -9.50 -10.36
C ARG A 61 -32.56 -9.03 -9.04
N GLY A 62 -33.85 -8.71 -9.05
CA GLY A 62 -34.58 -8.21 -7.89
C GLY A 62 -34.55 -6.68 -7.84
N GLU A 63 -34.79 -6.12 -6.66
CA GLU A 63 -34.84 -4.67 -6.49
C GLU A 63 -33.49 -4.01 -6.83
N PRO A 64 -33.49 -2.78 -7.36
CA PRO A 64 -32.28 -2.00 -7.64
C PRO A 64 -31.71 -1.39 -6.34
N ARG A 65 -31.54 -2.23 -5.31
CA ARG A 65 -31.14 -1.81 -3.97
C ARG A 65 -30.30 -2.90 -3.29
N ALA A 66 -29.31 -2.45 -2.54
CA ALA A 66 -28.57 -3.28 -1.59
C ALA A 66 -29.10 -2.99 -0.19
N THR A 67 -29.24 -4.04 0.64
CA THR A 67 -29.52 -3.88 2.06
C THR A 67 -28.28 -3.33 2.78
N VAL A 68 -27.11 -3.77 2.33
CA VAL A 68 -25.81 -3.39 2.89
C VAL A 68 -24.78 -3.36 1.79
N VAL A 69 -23.92 -2.33 1.80
CA VAL A 69 -22.65 -2.32 1.06
C VAL A 69 -21.53 -2.20 2.07
N ARG A 70 -20.53 -3.08 2.00
CA ARG A 70 -19.33 -3.00 2.83
C ARG A 70 -18.11 -2.87 1.93
N TYR A 71 -17.18 -1.99 2.28
CA TYR A 71 -15.97 -1.87 1.49
C TYR A 71 -14.77 -1.47 2.33
N ARG A 72 -13.61 -1.99 1.92
CA ARG A 72 -12.33 -1.77 2.57
C ARG A 72 -11.53 -0.71 1.84
N HIS A 73 -11.00 0.26 2.57
CA HIS A 73 -10.15 1.30 2.03
C HIS A 73 -9.10 1.76 3.06
N ASN A 74 -8.15 2.58 2.60
CA ASN A 74 -7.26 3.35 3.46
C ASN A 74 -7.80 4.78 3.58
N PRO A 75 -7.74 5.43 4.77
CA PRO A 75 -8.18 6.81 4.94
C PRO A 75 -7.36 7.81 4.12
N ASP A 76 -6.08 7.50 3.93
CA ASP A 76 -5.14 8.28 3.15
C ASP A 76 -4.04 7.37 2.59
N ARG A 77 -3.40 7.78 1.50
CA ARG A 77 -2.35 7.02 0.82
C ARG A 77 -1.11 6.79 1.69
N TYR A 78 -0.84 7.65 2.66
CA TYR A 78 0.30 7.54 3.57
C TYR A 78 -0.04 6.82 4.88
N LYS A 79 -1.31 6.45 5.08
CA LYS A 79 -1.82 5.82 6.29
C LYS A 79 -2.10 4.32 6.06
N PRO A 80 -1.28 3.41 6.62
CA PRO A 80 -1.41 1.98 6.36
C PRO A 80 -2.65 1.36 7.02
N GLU A 81 -3.32 2.08 7.93
CA GLU A 81 -4.50 1.58 8.61
C GLU A 81 -5.65 1.35 7.64
N LYS A 82 -6.19 0.12 7.66
CA LYS A 82 -7.35 -0.26 6.87
C LYS A 82 -8.62 0.15 7.62
N ARG A 83 -9.60 0.67 6.90
CA ARG A 83 -10.96 0.89 7.39
C ARG A 83 -11.95 0.11 6.56
N ASP A 84 -12.91 -0.49 7.25
CA ASP A 84 -14.07 -1.14 6.65
C ASP A 84 -15.27 -0.22 6.84
N GLU A 85 -15.74 0.38 5.75
CA GLU A 85 -16.93 1.21 5.75
C GLU A 85 -18.16 0.35 5.48
N ARG A 86 -19.26 0.67 6.17
CA ARG A 86 -20.54 -0.02 6.05
C ARG A 86 -21.63 0.99 5.74
N LEU A 87 -22.17 0.90 4.54
CA LEU A 87 -23.37 1.62 4.12
C LEU A 87 -24.60 0.75 4.42
N GLY A 88 -25.67 1.38 4.88
CA GLY A 88 -26.97 0.75 5.03
C GLY A 88 -27.66 0.55 3.68
N SER A 89 -28.99 0.72 3.68
CA SER A 89 -29.77 0.61 2.45
C SER A 89 -29.25 1.57 1.38
N THR A 90 -28.76 1.02 0.27
CA THR A 90 -28.04 1.75 -0.78
C THR A 90 -28.70 1.47 -2.12
N ARG A 91 -28.99 2.51 -2.90
CA ARG A 91 -29.53 2.35 -4.27
C ARG A 91 -28.45 1.81 -5.20
N LEU A 92 -28.80 0.85 -6.05
CA LEU A 92 -27.92 0.31 -7.09
C LEU A 92 -28.36 0.84 -8.47
N PRO A 93 -27.43 1.13 -9.41
CA PRO A 93 -25.98 0.98 -9.27
C PRO A 93 -25.36 2.00 -8.31
N TRP A 94 -24.34 1.57 -7.58
CA TRP A 94 -23.55 2.40 -6.67
C TRP A 94 -22.09 2.35 -7.07
N SER A 95 -21.38 3.47 -6.89
CA SER A 95 -19.93 3.51 -7.05
C SER A 95 -19.27 4.46 -6.05
N THR A 96 -18.02 4.17 -5.71
CA THR A 96 -17.17 5.06 -4.92
C THR A 96 -15.72 4.93 -5.34
N LYS A 97 -14.96 6.02 -5.18
CA LYS A 97 -13.50 6.03 -5.39
C LYS A 97 -12.81 5.92 -4.05
N VAL A 98 -11.86 5.01 -3.95
CA VAL A 98 -11.10 4.76 -2.73
C VAL A 98 -9.61 4.68 -3.00
N VAL A 99 -8.84 4.86 -1.94
CA VAL A 99 -7.40 4.62 -1.93
C VAL A 99 -7.14 3.29 -1.24
N VAL A 100 -6.30 2.45 -1.82
CA VAL A 100 -5.83 1.21 -1.20
C VAL A 100 -4.32 1.12 -1.32
N ASN A 101 -3.63 0.96 -0.18
CA ASN A 101 -2.18 0.84 -0.17
C ASN A 101 -1.72 -0.42 -0.92
N THR A 102 -0.54 -0.34 -1.52
CA THR A 102 0.11 -1.45 -2.22
C THR A 102 0.31 -2.67 -1.31
N GLY A 103 0.00 -3.86 -1.83
CA GLY A 103 0.05 -5.11 -1.07
C GLY A 103 -1.10 -5.28 -0.07
N ALA A 104 -1.98 -4.29 0.07
CA ALA A 104 -3.21 -4.43 0.84
C ALA A 104 -4.31 -5.10 0.01
N GLU A 105 -5.28 -5.67 0.70
CA GLU A 105 -6.48 -6.23 0.10
C GLU A 105 -7.50 -5.11 -0.16
N ALA A 106 -7.86 -4.92 -1.42
CA ALA A 106 -9.05 -4.18 -1.82
C ALA A 106 -10.24 -5.14 -1.77
N ARG A 107 -11.32 -4.79 -1.08
CA ARG A 107 -12.50 -5.65 -0.92
C ARG A 107 -13.78 -4.84 -0.91
N VAL A 108 -14.79 -5.32 -1.63
CA VAL A 108 -16.15 -4.79 -1.62
C VAL A 108 -17.16 -5.94 -1.57
N GLU A 109 -18.20 -5.75 -0.76
CA GLU A 109 -19.31 -6.67 -0.59
C GLU A 109 -20.63 -5.95 -0.80
N VAL A 110 -21.48 -6.51 -1.65
CA VAL A 110 -22.80 -5.94 -1.96
C VAL A 110 -23.85 -6.99 -1.64
N THR A 111 -24.61 -6.78 -0.57
CA THR A 111 -25.73 -7.63 -0.20
C THR A 111 -27.01 -7.11 -0.85
N PRO A 112 -27.62 -7.85 -1.80
CA PRO A 112 -28.86 -7.41 -2.45
C PRO A 112 -30.02 -7.28 -1.45
N ALA A 113 -31.03 -6.51 -1.80
CA ALA A 113 -32.31 -6.51 -1.09
C ALA A 113 -33.11 -7.79 -1.39
N GLY A 114 -33.77 -8.34 -0.36
CA GLY A 114 -34.54 -9.58 -0.43
C GLY A 114 -33.74 -10.75 -1.03
N ASP A 115 -34.40 -11.57 -1.85
CA ASP A 115 -33.80 -12.70 -2.56
C ASP A 115 -33.16 -12.29 -3.91
N GLY A 116 -32.72 -11.03 -4.02
CA GLY A 116 -32.05 -10.51 -5.21
C GLY A 116 -30.69 -11.14 -5.48
N ILE A 117 -30.11 -10.81 -6.63
CA ILE A 117 -28.75 -11.17 -7.03
C ILE A 117 -27.99 -9.89 -7.34
N ALA A 118 -26.87 -9.68 -6.68
CA ALA A 118 -25.98 -8.55 -6.94
C ALA A 118 -24.74 -8.98 -7.73
N SER A 119 -24.05 -7.99 -8.29
CA SER A 119 -22.69 -8.10 -8.80
C SER A 119 -21.86 -6.93 -8.30
N CYS A 120 -20.55 -7.13 -8.20
CA CYS A 120 -19.60 -6.10 -7.86
C CYS A 120 -18.44 -6.10 -8.85
N ARG A 121 -17.75 -4.96 -8.94
CA ARG A 121 -16.52 -4.80 -9.72
C ARG A 121 -15.55 -3.88 -8.99
N ILE A 122 -14.27 -4.11 -9.18
CA ILE A 122 -13.18 -3.23 -8.76
C ILE A 122 -12.43 -2.81 -10.03
N LEU A 123 -12.35 -1.51 -10.26
CA LEU A 123 -11.66 -0.91 -11.40
C LEU A 123 -10.42 -0.15 -10.92
N LEU A 124 -9.28 -0.39 -11.53
CA LEU A 124 -8.09 0.44 -11.39
C LEU A 124 -8.23 1.69 -12.27
N ASP A 125 -8.02 2.86 -11.65
CA ASP A 125 -8.13 4.19 -12.27
C ASP A 125 -9.48 4.42 -12.99
N GLY A 126 -10.52 3.71 -12.56
CA GLY A 126 -11.88 3.80 -13.11
C GLY A 126 -12.08 3.11 -14.48
N VAL A 127 -11.05 2.46 -15.04
CA VAL A 127 -11.12 1.88 -16.40
C VAL A 127 -10.79 0.39 -16.43
N ARG A 128 -9.68 -0.02 -15.81
CA ARG A 128 -9.20 -1.40 -15.92
C ARG A 128 -9.87 -2.28 -14.88
N LEU A 129 -10.63 -3.29 -15.30
CA LEU A 129 -11.16 -4.30 -14.40
C LEU A 129 -10.03 -5.10 -13.75
N VAL A 130 -10.04 -5.19 -12.41
CA VAL A 130 -9.05 -5.96 -11.64
C VAL A 130 -9.68 -7.00 -10.71
N ALA A 131 -10.99 -6.88 -10.44
CA ALA A 131 -11.78 -7.94 -9.83
C ALA A 131 -13.26 -7.78 -10.19
N GLN A 132 -13.95 -8.90 -10.30
CA GLN A 132 -15.40 -8.95 -10.43
C GLN A 132 -15.97 -10.16 -9.71
N GLY A 133 -17.23 -10.06 -9.32
CA GLY A 133 -17.91 -11.07 -8.54
C GLY A 133 -19.41 -10.92 -8.64
N ARG A 134 -20.11 -12.02 -8.32
CA ARG A 134 -21.57 -12.11 -8.33
C ARG A 134 -22.01 -12.86 -7.08
N SER A 135 -23.23 -12.57 -6.61
CA SER A 135 -23.82 -13.35 -5.52
C SER A 135 -23.83 -14.84 -5.87
N PRO A 136 -23.40 -15.73 -4.95
CA PRO A 136 -23.41 -17.18 -5.19
C PRO A 136 -24.83 -17.76 -5.23
N GLY A 137 -25.82 -17.01 -4.74
CA GLY A 137 -27.24 -17.37 -4.78
C GLY A 137 -28.13 -16.21 -4.34
N PRO A 138 -29.45 -16.38 -4.39
CA PRO A 138 -30.43 -15.38 -3.94
C PRO A 138 -30.16 -14.88 -2.52
N GLY A 139 -30.22 -13.56 -2.31
CA GLY A 139 -29.99 -12.91 -1.02
C GLY A 139 -28.55 -12.97 -0.50
N LYS A 140 -27.65 -13.68 -1.18
CA LYS A 140 -26.24 -13.78 -0.78
C LYS A 140 -25.43 -12.58 -1.25
N PRO A 141 -24.40 -12.15 -0.51
CA PRO A 141 -23.56 -11.03 -0.93
C PRO A 141 -22.74 -11.38 -2.17
N ALA A 142 -22.63 -10.42 -3.08
CA ALA A 142 -21.58 -10.44 -4.11
C ALA A 142 -20.29 -9.90 -3.47
N VAL A 143 -19.20 -10.68 -3.54
CA VAL A 143 -17.92 -10.33 -2.93
C VAL A 143 -16.87 -10.20 -4.03
N CYS A 144 -16.17 -9.06 -4.05
CA CYS A 144 -15.05 -8.80 -4.93
C CYS A 144 -13.84 -8.45 -4.08
N HIS A 145 -12.71 -9.07 -4.35
CA HIS A 145 -11.47 -8.75 -3.67
C HIS A 145 -10.27 -8.92 -4.60
N VAL A 146 -9.21 -8.16 -4.34
CA VAL A 146 -7.92 -8.25 -5.02
C VAL A 146 -6.82 -7.76 -4.09
N ILE A 147 -5.66 -8.42 -4.12
CA ILE A 147 -4.45 -7.88 -3.47
C ILE A 147 -3.81 -6.89 -4.44
N THR A 148 -3.64 -5.65 -3.99
CA THR A 148 -3.08 -4.59 -4.83
C THR A 148 -1.61 -4.86 -5.14
N SER A 149 -1.23 -4.69 -6.39
CA SER A 149 0.12 -5.02 -6.85
C SER A 149 1.11 -3.91 -6.57
N ARG A 150 2.41 -4.24 -6.55
CA ARG A 150 3.49 -3.24 -6.45
C ARG A 150 3.74 -2.49 -7.75
N THR A 151 3.32 -3.04 -8.90
CA THR A 151 3.49 -2.41 -10.21
C THR A 151 2.20 -2.51 -11.05
N PRO A 152 1.93 -1.55 -11.97
CA PRO A 152 0.70 -1.54 -12.77
C PRO A 152 0.55 -2.77 -13.69
N GLU A 153 1.63 -3.40 -14.09
CA GLU A 153 1.62 -4.53 -15.03
C GLU A 153 1.16 -5.83 -14.35
N LYS A 154 1.39 -5.93 -13.04
CA LYS A 154 1.20 -7.15 -12.24
C LYS A 154 -0.19 -7.26 -11.59
N TRP A 155 -1.17 -6.51 -12.09
CA TRP A 155 -2.55 -6.66 -11.65
C TRP A 155 -3.18 -7.90 -12.30
N PRO A 156 -3.93 -8.71 -11.53
CA PRO A 156 -4.70 -9.81 -12.11
C PRO A 156 -5.65 -9.27 -13.18
N ARG A 157 -5.78 -10.04 -14.27
CA ARG A 157 -6.69 -9.75 -15.38
C ARG A 157 -8.05 -10.36 -15.10
#